data_AF-A0A9P5X4I2-F1
#
_entry.id   AF-A0A9P5X4I2-F1
#
_cell.length_a   1.000
_cell.length_b   1.000
_cell.length_c   1.000
_cell.angle_alpha   90.00
_cell.angle_beta   90.00
_cell.angle_gamma   90.00
#
_symmetry.space_group_name_H-M   'P 1'
#
loop_
_entity.id
_entity.type
_entity.pdbx_description
1 polymer ?
#
loop_
_entity_poly.entity_id
_entity_poly.type
_entity_poly.pdbx_seq_one_letter_code
_entity_poly.pdbx_strand_id
1 'polypeptide(L)'
;MPSWLAPNVDPLDALYRHFNVMKVNYIQGPLEERFEMVLTTLDGNLYPTHCLAVTQTNAPPNSPILILPVDSGLYAKGFSRDFVWPSEDDPPENPFEAEATDDMPVTIPQISEGPVKISLSVVSIVVPHPPSLPLLLLLGLGLETDVERLPYRLLPTAVVAEFPAPSGMAEVFAQFPEQQFERYYMSIGGLRGNMLSTGLKDRRIKDIVDTAWQVATSARRLRQHPHTADAAQRRR
;
A
#
# COMPACT_ATOMS: atom_id res chain seq x y z
N MET A 1 -18.42 6.25 0.75
CA MET A 1 -17.65 5.29 -0.08
C MET A 1 -17.57 3.97 0.69
N PRO A 2 -17.76 2.81 0.06
CA PRO A 2 -17.50 1.52 0.70
C PRO A 2 -16.02 1.40 1.10
N SER A 3 -15.73 0.73 2.23
CA SER A 3 -14.36 0.53 2.71
C SER A 3 -13.55 -0.33 1.73
N TRP A 4 -12.34 0.11 1.40
CA TRP A 4 -11.33 -0.61 0.62
C TRP A 4 -10.72 -1.78 1.39
N LEU A 5 -10.92 -1.84 2.71
CA LEU A 5 -10.56 -2.99 3.55
C LEU A 5 -11.60 -4.12 3.53
N ALA A 6 -12.60 -4.13 2.65
CA ALA A 6 -13.49 -5.27 2.51
C ALA A 6 -12.75 -6.53 1.98
N PRO A 7 -12.90 -7.74 2.55
CA PRO A 7 -12.03 -8.91 2.31
C PRO A 7 -11.69 -9.24 0.84
N ASN A 8 -12.61 -8.95 -0.09
CA ASN A 8 -12.49 -9.29 -1.51
C ASN A 8 -11.88 -8.18 -2.37
N VAL A 9 -11.47 -7.07 -1.75
CA VAL A 9 -10.85 -5.94 -2.45
C VAL A 9 -9.33 -6.09 -2.34
N ASP A 10 -8.66 -6.14 -3.49
CA ASP A 10 -7.19 -6.06 -3.57
C ASP A 10 -6.74 -4.60 -3.33
N PRO A 11 -5.88 -4.33 -2.33
CA PRO A 11 -5.41 -2.97 -2.05
C PRO A 11 -4.74 -2.27 -3.24
N LEU A 12 -4.08 -3.04 -4.11
CA LEU A 12 -3.47 -2.49 -5.32
C LEU A 12 -4.56 -1.98 -6.28
N ASP A 13 -5.55 -2.82 -6.61
CA ASP A 13 -6.67 -2.42 -7.46
C ASP A 13 -7.46 -1.24 -6.89
N ALA A 14 -7.64 -1.20 -5.58
CA ALA A 14 -8.30 -0.08 -4.90
C ALA A 14 -7.55 1.25 -5.10
N LEU A 15 -6.22 1.24 -5.00
CA LEU A 15 -5.39 2.42 -5.21
C LEU A 15 -5.52 2.95 -6.64
N TYR A 16 -5.42 2.08 -7.65
CA TYR A 16 -5.60 2.44 -9.05
C TYR A 16 -7.00 3.02 -9.34
N ARG A 17 -8.04 2.38 -8.80
CA ARG A 17 -9.42 2.87 -8.92
C ARG A 17 -9.62 4.22 -8.25
N HIS A 18 -9.00 4.45 -7.09
CA HIS A 18 -9.12 5.72 -6.38
C HIS A 18 -8.58 6.90 -7.20
N PHE A 19 -7.44 6.68 -7.86
CA PHE A 19 -6.78 7.66 -8.72
C PHE A 19 -7.28 7.66 -10.18
N ASN A 20 -8.38 6.94 -10.47
CA ASN A 20 -8.99 6.84 -11.81
C ASN A 20 -7.99 6.44 -12.92
N VAL A 21 -7.01 5.61 -12.61
CA VAL A 21 -5.98 5.16 -13.56
C VAL A 21 -6.06 3.65 -13.78
N MET A 22 -5.76 3.20 -15.00
CA MET A 22 -5.67 1.78 -15.31
C MET A 22 -4.49 1.14 -14.59
N LYS A 23 -4.66 -0.11 -14.13
CA LYS A 23 -3.61 -0.90 -13.50
C LYS A 23 -2.46 -1.13 -14.48
N VAL A 24 -1.25 -0.81 -14.02
CA VAL A 24 -0.02 -0.98 -14.80
C VAL A 24 0.65 -2.29 -14.42
N ASN A 25 0.99 -3.10 -15.42
CA ASN A 25 1.87 -4.26 -15.26
C ASN A 25 3.23 -3.95 -15.89
N TYR A 26 4.14 -3.39 -15.08
CA TYR A 26 5.49 -3.08 -15.54
C TYR A 26 6.38 -4.32 -15.42
N ILE A 27 6.78 -4.88 -16.57
CA ILE A 27 7.49 -6.16 -16.61
C ILE A 27 9.01 -5.93 -16.52
N GLN A 28 9.56 -4.98 -17.28
CA GLN A 28 10.98 -4.59 -17.27
C GLN A 28 11.25 -3.41 -18.22
N GLY A 29 12.33 -2.67 -17.94
CA GLY A 29 12.85 -1.58 -18.79
C GLY A 29 13.70 -0.60 -17.97
N PRO A 30 14.41 0.34 -18.62
CA PRO A 30 14.88 1.52 -17.92
C PRO A 30 13.66 2.28 -17.40
N LEU A 31 13.72 2.67 -16.13
CA LEU A 31 12.71 3.53 -15.54
C LEU A 31 13.06 4.96 -15.93
N GLU A 32 12.25 5.55 -16.81
CA GLU A 32 12.38 6.95 -17.21
C GLU A 32 11.94 7.89 -16.09
N GLU A 33 12.31 9.17 -16.19
CA GLU A 33 11.92 10.21 -15.23
C GLU A 33 10.42 10.48 -15.22
N ARG A 34 9.74 10.17 -16.33
CA ARG A 34 8.28 10.29 -16.49
C ARG A 34 7.66 8.95 -16.85
N PHE A 35 6.42 8.74 -16.42
CA PHE A 35 5.66 7.53 -16.69
C PHE A 35 4.24 7.88 -17.15
N GLU A 36 3.82 7.32 -18.29
CA GLU A 36 2.46 7.50 -18.80
C GLU A 36 1.48 6.56 -18.08
N MET A 37 0.45 7.13 -17.47
CA MET A 37 -0.70 6.39 -16.97
C MET A 37 -1.94 6.68 -17.82
N VAL A 38 -2.78 5.65 -18.01
CA VAL A 38 -4.03 5.78 -18.74
C VAL A 38 -5.16 6.07 -17.76
N LEU A 39 -5.94 7.13 -18.02
CA LEU A 39 -7.14 7.45 -17.25
C LEU A 39 -8.27 6.46 -17.58
N THR A 40 -9.02 6.06 -16.56
CA THR A 40 -10.21 5.23 -16.70
C THR A 40 -11.44 6.06 -17.03
N THR A 41 -11.53 7.27 -16.47
CA THR A 41 -12.63 8.23 -16.68
C THR A 41 -12.11 9.66 -16.68
N LEU A 42 -12.82 10.55 -17.39
CA LEU A 42 -12.51 11.99 -17.47
C LEU A 42 -13.19 12.83 -16.40
N ASP A 43 -14.20 12.28 -15.71
CA ASP A 43 -14.98 12.98 -14.69
C ASP A 43 -14.39 12.81 -13.26
N GLY A 44 -13.15 12.34 -13.16
CA GLY A 44 -12.51 12.01 -11.90
C GLY A 44 -11.94 13.25 -11.20
N ASN A 45 -12.41 13.58 -10.00
CA ASN A 45 -11.88 14.72 -9.23
C ASN A 45 -10.49 14.48 -8.61
N LEU A 46 -9.92 13.28 -8.75
CA LEU A 46 -8.65 12.91 -8.12
C LEU A 46 -7.76 12.22 -9.15
N TYR A 47 -6.68 12.91 -9.52
CA TYR A 47 -5.61 12.41 -10.36
C TYR A 47 -4.33 12.27 -9.53
N PRO A 48 -3.50 11.26 -9.80
CA PRO A 48 -2.19 11.19 -9.18
C PRO A 48 -1.31 12.32 -9.73
N THR A 49 -0.42 12.83 -8.89
CA THR A 49 0.59 13.82 -9.31
C THR A 49 1.92 13.16 -9.65
N HIS A 50 2.17 11.98 -9.08
CA HIS A 50 3.42 11.24 -9.24
C HIS A 50 3.17 9.73 -9.33
N CYS A 51 4.20 9.02 -9.76
CA CYS A 51 4.27 7.56 -9.70
C CYS A 51 5.40 7.15 -8.76
N LEU A 52 5.12 6.26 -7.81
CA LEU A 52 6.18 5.58 -7.05
C LEU A 52 6.64 4.37 -7.85
N ALA A 53 7.92 4.31 -8.16
CA ALA A 53 8.57 3.11 -8.67
C ALA A 53 9.23 2.36 -7.51
N VAL A 54 8.62 1.24 -7.15
CA VAL A 54 8.90 0.54 -5.90
C VAL A 54 9.72 -0.71 -6.18
N THR A 55 10.87 -0.78 -5.53
CA THR A 55 11.75 -1.96 -5.55
C THR A 55 11.86 -2.56 -4.15
N GLN A 56 12.22 -3.84 -4.08
CA GLN A 56 12.40 -4.52 -2.79
C GLN A 56 13.83 -4.35 -2.26
N THR A 57 13.99 -4.19 -0.94
CA THR A 57 15.31 -4.23 -0.31
C THR A 57 15.98 -5.58 -0.57
N ASN A 58 17.25 -5.56 -1.00
CA ASN A 58 18.05 -6.75 -1.35
C ASN A 58 17.46 -7.58 -2.50
N ALA A 59 16.65 -6.98 -3.39
CA ALA A 59 16.11 -7.68 -4.54
C ALA A 59 17.23 -8.06 -5.53
N PRO A 60 17.18 -9.25 -6.16
CA PRO A 60 18.11 -9.60 -7.22
C PRO A 60 17.99 -8.63 -8.41
N PRO A 61 19.05 -8.49 -9.23
CA PRO A 61 18.98 -7.78 -10.50
C PRO A 61 17.81 -8.34 -11.33
N ASN A 62 17.00 -7.47 -11.94
CA ASN A 62 15.77 -7.80 -12.70
C ASN A 62 14.54 -8.17 -11.88
N SER A 63 14.52 -7.88 -10.58
CA SER A 63 13.30 -7.98 -9.78
C SER A 63 12.19 -7.06 -10.33
N PRO A 64 10.91 -7.49 -10.25
CA PRO A 64 9.80 -6.69 -10.75
C PRO A 64 9.71 -5.36 -10.01
N ILE A 65 9.46 -4.28 -10.76
CA ILE A 65 9.21 -2.94 -10.23
C ILE A 65 7.70 -2.75 -10.13
N LEU A 66 7.22 -2.37 -8.95
CA LEU A 66 5.81 -2.04 -8.75
C LEU A 66 5.62 -0.53 -8.95
N ILE A 67 4.82 -0.14 -9.94
CA ILE A 67 4.43 1.25 -10.16
C ILE A 67 3.15 1.53 -9.37
N LEU A 68 3.11 2.61 -8.59
CA LEU A 68 1.95 3.00 -7.78
C LEU A 68 1.59 4.47 -8.01
N PRO A 69 0.33 4.80 -8.33
CA PRO A 69 -0.12 6.18 -8.39
C PRO A 69 -0.12 6.79 -6.99
N VAL A 70 0.33 8.05 -6.88
CA VAL A 70 0.35 8.78 -5.62
C VAL A 70 0.09 10.27 -5.83
N ASP A 71 -0.50 10.90 -4.81
CA ASP A 71 -0.51 12.35 -4.68
C ASP A 71 0.59 12.78 -3.71
N SER A 72 1.54 13.59 -4.16
CA SER A 72 2.67 14.10 -3.36
C SER A 72 2.22 14.86 -2.11
N GLY A 73 1.14 15.63 -2.19
CA GLY A 73 0.56 16.38 -1.10
C GLY A 73 -0.04 15.48 -0.01
N LEU A 74 -0.83 14.48 -0.40
CA LEU A 74 -1.35 13.45 0.49
C LEU A 74 -0.22 12.61 1.09
N TYR A 75 0.80 12.27 0.30
CA TYR A 75 1.96 11.54 0.78
C TYR A 75 2.71 12.32 1.85
N ALA A 76 3.00 13.60 1.60
CA ALA A 76 3.67 14.47 2.55
C ALA A 76 2.89 14.63 3.87
N LYS A 77 1.55 14.54 3.84
CA LYS A 77 0.70 14.54 5.04
C LYS A 77 0.81 13.21 5.81
N GLY A 78 0.78 12.08 5.10
CA GLY A 78 0.75 10.73 5.67
C GLY A 78 2.08 10.14 6.12
N PHE A 79 3.17 10.53 5.46
CA PHE A 79 4.48 9.90 5.56
C PHE A 79 5.59 10.92 5.76
N SER A 80 6.78 10.45 6.16
CA SER A 80 7.95 11.30 6.38
C SER A 80 8.64 11.61 5.04
N ARG A 81 9.18 12.84 4.90
CA ARG A 81 9.78 13.35 3.65
C ARG A 81 11.25 12.97 3.57
N ASP A 82 11.56 11.69 3.54
CA ASP A 82 12.96 11.26 3.45
C ASP A 82 13.48 11.24 2.01
N PHE A 83 12.61 11.53 1.03
CA PHE A 83 12.97 11.61 -0.37
C PHE A 83 12.56 12.94 -1.01
N VAL A 84 13.39 13.37 -1.96
CA VAL A 84 13.23 14.61 -2.72
C VAL A 84 12.22 14.34 -3.83
N TRP A 85 11.09 15.05 -3.79
CA TRP A 85 10.17 15.09 -4.91
C TRP A 85 10.80 15.95 -6.02
N PRO A 86 10.83 15.49 -7.27
CA PRO A 86 11.18 16.35 -8.40
C PRO A 86 10.34 17.63 -8.32
N SER A 87 10.95 18.79 -8.50
CA SER A 87 10.28 20.08 -8.40
C SER A 87 9.04 20.12 -9.29
N GLU A 88 7.92 20.60 -8.75
CA GLU A 88 6.61 20.73 -9.43
C GLU A 88 6.59 21.79 -10.55
N ASP A 89 7.76 22.31 -10.95
CA ASP A 89 7.88 23.42 -11.92
C ASP A 89 7.42 23.03 -13.34
N ASP A 90 7.22 21.74 -13.61
CA ASP A 90 6.48 21.24 -14.76
C ASP A 90 5.18 20.56 -14.27
N PRO A 91 4.03 21.27 -14.26
CA PRO A 91 2.76 20.63 -13.94
C PRO A 91 2.56 19.40 -14.84
N PRO A 92 1.83 18.36 -14.36
CA PRO A 92 1.44 17.28 -15.27
C PRO A 92 0.76 17.94 -16.47
N GLU A 93 1.24 17.67 -17.69
CA GLU A 93 0.60 18.16 -18.90
C GLU A 93 -0.84 17.65 -18.88
N ASN A 94 -1.73 18.51 -18.41
CA ASN A 94 -3.13 18.20 -18.28
C ASN A 94 -3.68 18.30 -19.69
N PRO A 95 -4.25 17.23 -20.28
CA PRO A 95 -4.77 17.28 -21.64
C PRO A 95 -5.91 18.31 -21.83
N PHE A 96 -6.37 18.94 -20.74
CA PHE A 96 -7.44 19.94 -20.74
C PHE A 96 -6.98 21.39 -20.50
N GLU A 97 -5.70 21.64 -20.18
CA GLU A 97 -5.18 23.00 -20.02
C GLU A 97 -4.29 23.38 -21.21
N ALA A 98 -4.85 23.30 -22.42
CA ALA A 98 -4.29 24.05 -23.53
C ALA A 98 -4.53 25.54 -23.27
N GLU A 99 -3.44 26.30 -23.22
CA GLU A 99 -3.36 27.74 -22.96
C GLU A 99 -4.52 28.52 -23.60
N ALA A 100 -5.41 29.06 -22.76
CA ALA A 100 -6.35 30.10 -23.17
C ALA A 100 -5.58 31.42 -23.29
N THR A 101 -4.80 31.59 -24.35
CA THR A 101 -4.40 32.92 -24.81
C THR A 101 -5.60 33.56 -25.49
N ASP A 102 -6.09 34.66 -24.92
CA ASP A 102 -7.05 35.59 -25.54
C ASP A 102 -6.65 35.83 -27.02
N ASP A 103 -7.60 35.72 -27.94
CA ASP A 103 -7.52 36.01 -29.39
C ASP A 103 -7.22 34.91 -30.42
N MET A 104 -7.16 33.62 -30.05
CA MET A 104 -7.18 32.54 -31.07
C MET A 104 -8.57 31.86 -31.15
N PRO A 105 -9.16 31.68 -32.35
CA PRO A 105 -10.37 30.87 -32.49
C PRO A 105 -10.07 29.45 -31.99
N VAL A 106 -10.73 29.08 -30.90
CA VAL A 106 -10.63 27.77 -30.25
C VAL A 106 -10.99 26.70 -31.29
N THR A 107 -9.97 26.14 -31.91
CA THR A 107 -10.13 24.89 -32.67
C THR A 107 -10.23 23.83 -31.60
N ILE A 108 -11.46 23.43 -31.26
CA ILE A 108 -11.71 22.33 -30.31
C ILE A 108 -10.83 21.17 -30.78
N PRO A 109 -9.80 20.75 -30.02
CA PRO A 109 -8.99 19.62 -30.43
C PRO A 109 -9.93 18.44 -30.63
N GLN A 110 -9.88 17.83 -31.82
CA GLN A 110 -10.64 16.63 -32.11
C GLN A 110 -10.43 15.67 -30.94
N ILE A 111 -11.51 15.33 -30.26
CA ILE A 111 -11.54 14.31 -29.21
C ILE A 111 -10.88 13.09 -29.85
N SER A 112 -9.63 12.85 -29.46
CA SER A 112 -8.89 11.72 -29.98
C SER A 112 -9.64 10.50 -29.48
N GLU A 113 -10.10 9.61 -30.36
CA GLU A 113 -10.86 8.39 -29.98
C GLU A 113 -10.03 7.40 -29.13
N GLY A 114 -8.82 7.79 -28.71
CA GLY A 114 -7.91 7.01 -27.89
C GLY A 114 -8.09 7.23 -26.40
N PRO A 115 -7.60 6.29 -25.58
CA PRO A 115 -7.59 6.44 -24.13
C PRO A 115 -6.76 7.66 -23.73
N VAL A 116 -7.30 8.49 -22.83
CA VAL A 116 -6.61 9.69 -22.34
C VAL A 116 -5.47 9.28 -21.42
N LYS A 117 -4.29 9.83 -21.68
CA LYS A 117 -3.06 9.56 -20.94
C LYS A 117 -2.61 10.79 -20.16
N ILE A 118 -1.97 10.55 -19.02
CA ILE A 118 -1.30 11.57 -18.22
C ILE A 118 0.17 11.17 -18.03
N SER A 119 1.07 12.15 -18.13
CA SER A 119 2.51 11.95 -17.95
C SER A 119 2.93 12.41 -16.56
N LEU A 120 3.42 11.48 -15.73
CA LEU A 120 3.67 11.71 -14.30
C LEU A 120 5.14 11.55 -13.95
N SER A 121 5.66 12.40 -13.07
CA SER A 121 7.02 12.28 -12.55
C SER A 121 7.18 11.01 -11.72
N VAL A 122 8.30 10.31 -11.92
CA VAL A 122 8.59 9.04 -11.27
C VAL A 122 9.51 9.24 -10.08
N VAL A 123 9.11 8.70 -8.92
CA VAL A 123 9.90 8.71 -7.70
C VAL A 123 10.27 7.29 -7.32
N SER A 124 11.57 7.00 -7.37
CA SER A 124 12.08 5.67 -7.02
C SER A 124 12.21 5.51 -5.51
N ILE A 125 11.62 4.44 -4.98
CA ILE A 125 11.74 4.08 -3.56
C ILE A 125 12.10 2.60 -3.39
N VAL A 126 12.83 2.31 -2.32
CA VAL A 126 13.20 0.95 -1.92
C VAL A 126 12.46 0.62 -0.62
N VAL A 127 11.70 -0.47 -0.60
CA VAL A 127 10.94 -0.89 0.59
C VAL A 127 11.18 -2.36 0.93
N PRO A 128 11.03 -2.76 2.21
CA PRO A 128 11.25 -4.16 2.61
C PRO A 128 10.29 -5.17 1.95
N HIS A 129 9.05 -4.78 1.66
CA HIS A 129 8.02 -5.69 1.14
C HIS A 129 7.03 -4.97 0.21
N PRO A 130 7.30 -4.87 -1.10
CA PRO A 130 6.43 -4.17 -2.05
C PRO A 130 4.95 -4.58 -2.02
N PRO A 131 4.57 -5.87 -1.88
CA PRO A 131 3.16 -6.28 -1.92
C PRO A 131 2.28 -5.69 -0.80
N SER A 132 2.84 -5.29 0.35
CA SER A 132 2.08 -4.65 1.43
C SER A 132 2.02 -3.13 1.33
N LEU A 133 2.78 -2.52 0.41
CA LEU A 133 2.83 -1.07 0.28
C LEU A 133 1.49 -0.46 -0.19
N PRO A 134 0.72 -1.05 -1.13
CA PRO A 134 -0.56 -0.47 -1.55
C PRO A 134 -1.55 -0.34 -0.38
N LEU A 135 -1.63 -1.33 0.49
CA LEU A 135 -2.45 -1.27 1.71
C LEU A 135 -1.99 -0.12 2.62
N LEU A 136 -0.68 0.02 2.81
CA LEU A 136 -0.12 1.11 3.61
C LEU A 136 -0.42 2.48 3.00
N LEU A 137 -0.37 2.62 1.67
CA LEU A 137 -0.68 3.87 0.97
C LEU A 137 -2.16 4.23 1.11
N LEU A 138 -3.09 3.29 0.94
CA LEU A 138 -4.52 3.56 1.14
C LEU A 138 -4.78 4.17 2.53
N LEU A 139 -4.14 3.63 3.56
CA LEU A 139 -4.26 4.09 4.94
C LEU A 139 -3.52 5.43 5.18
N GLY A 140 -2.25 5.50 4.81
CA GLY A 140 -1.40 6.65 5.11
C GLY A 140 -1.76 7.91 4.31
N LEU A 141 -2.27 7.76 3.09
CA LEU A 141 -2.77 8.87 2.28
C LEU A 141 -4.19 9.32 2.71
N GLY A 142 -4.84 8.59 3.63
CA GLY A 142 -6.19 8.86 4.09
C GLY A 142 -7.28 8.49 3.08
N LEU A 143 -6.99 7.60 2.13
CA LEU A 143 -7.96 7.13 1.13
C LEU A 143 -8.90 6.07 1.70
N GLU A 144 -8.39 5.31 2.68
CA GLU A 144 -9.17 4.47 3.57
C GLU A 144 -9.33 5.17 4.91
N THR A 145 -10.57 5.24 5.38
CA THR A 145 -10.97 5.95 6.60
C THR A 145 -11.41 5.00 7.71
N ASP A 146 -11.83 3.78 7.36
CA ASP A 146 -12.30 2.76 8.31
C ASP A 146 -11.11 1.96 8.88
N VAL A 147 -10.28 2.64 9.68
CA VAL A 147 -9.09 2.06 10.32
C VAL A 147 -9.45 0.90 11.27
N GLU A 148 -10.68 0.85 11.78
CA GLU A 148 -11.17 -0.23 12.65
C GLU A 148 -11.22 -1.59 11.96
N ARG A 149 -11.26 -1.61 10.62
CA ARG A 149 -11.23 -2.86 9.84
C ARG A 149 -9.82 -3.41 9.64
N LEU A 150 -8.78 -2.63 9.92
CA LEU A 150 -7.40 -3.04 9.71
C LEU A 150 -7.04 -4.35 10.44
N PRO A 151 -7.40 -4.58 11.71
CA PRO A 151 -7.12 -5.84 12.40
C PRO A 151 -7.62 -7.08 11.63
N TYR A 152 -8.81 -7.02 11.01
CA TYR A 152 -9.39 -8.12 10.25
C TYR A 152 -8.69 -8.39 8.91
N ARG A 153 -7.84 -7.47 8.46
CA ARG A 153 -6.95 -7.66 7.30
C ARG A 153 -5.60 -8.20 7.70
N LEU A 154 -5.13 -7.84 8.90
CA LEU A 154 -3.83 -8.26 9.41
C LEU A 154 -3.87 -9.65 10.04
N LEU A 155 -4.98 -10.02 10.67
CA LEU A 155 -5.11 -11.26 11.42
C LEU A 155 -6.38 -12.03 10.99
N PRO A 156 -6.38 -13.37 11.11
CA PRO A 156 -7.60 -14.16 10.93
C PRO A 156 -8.71 -13.73 11.89
N THR A 157 -9.97 -13.79 11.45
CA THR A 157 -11.14 -13.41 12.28
C THR A 157 -11.19 -14.14 13.62
N ALA A 158 -10.83 -15.43 13.65
CA ALA A 158 -10.78 -16.21 14.90
C ALA A 158 -9.74 -15.66 15.90
N VAL A 159 -8.63 -15.10 15.41
CA VAL A 159 -7.62 -14.46 16.26
C VAL A 159 -8.13 -13.11 16.78
N VAL A 160 -8.80 -12.33 15.93
CA VAL A 160 -9.37 -11.03 16.33
C VAL A 160 -10.49 -11.20 17.37
N ALA A 161 -11.22 -12.32 17.35
CA ALA A 161 -12.28 -12.62 18.31
C ALA A 161 -11.78 -12.73 19.77
N GLU A 162 -10.49 -13.00 19.98
CA GLU A 162 -9.87 -13.09 21.31
C GLU A 162 -9.42 -11.72 21.86
N PHE A 163 -9.64 -10.64 21.11
CA PHE A 163 -9.33 -9.29 21.57
C PHE A 163 -10.15 -8.95 22.84
N PRO A 164 -9.55 -8.28 23.86
CA PRO A 164 -8.25 -7.62 23.87
C PRO A 164 -7.09 -8.44 24.45
N ALA A 165 -7.22 -9.77 24.64
CA ALA A 165 -6.21 -10.57 25.34
C ALA A 165 -5.07 -11.03 24.39
N PRO A 166 -3.89 -10.37 24.34
CA PRO A 166 -2.90 -10.63 23.30
C PRO A 166 -2.30 -12.04 23.39
N SER A 167 -2.23 -12.60 24.60
CA SER A 167 -1.81 -13.99 24.82
C SER A 167 -2.79 -14.99 24.20
N GLY A 168 -4.10 -14.78 24.41
CA GLY A 168 -5.14 -15.63 23.81
C GLY A 168 -5.14 -15.53 22.29
N MET A 169 -5.00 -14.31 21.75
CA MET A 169 -4.82 -14.10 20.31
C MET A 169 -3.61 -14.88 19.77
N ALA A 170 -2.47 -14.83 20.46
CA ALA A 170 -1.25 -15.53 20.04
C ALA A 170 -1.39 -17.06 20.11
N GLU A 171 -2.05 -17.60 21.14
CA GLU A 171 -2.33 -19.03 21.28
C GLU A 171 -3.23 -19.53 20.15
N VAL A 172 -4.34 -18.84 19.88
CA VAL A 172 -5.24 -19.18 18.76
C VAL A 172 -4.48 -19.09 17.44
N PHE A 173 -3.67 -18.04 17.23
CA PHE A 173 -2.91 -17.89 15.98
C PHE A 173 -1.85 -18.97 15.79
N ALA A 174 -1.20 -19.44 16.87
CA ALA A 174 -0.19 -20.50 16.83
C ALA A 174 -0.75 -21.84 16.33
N GLN A 175 -2.06 -22.09 16.50
CA GLN A 175 -2.72 -23.34 16.09
C GLN A 175 -3.06 -23.40 14.61
N PHE A 176 -2.92 -22.30 13.86
CA PHE A 176 -3.23 -22.27 12.42
C PHE A 176 -2.29 -23.19 11.63
N PRO A 177 -2.71 -23.72 10.46
CA PRO A 177 -1.81 -24.44 9.56
C PRO A 177 -0.59 -23.59 9.16
N GLU A 178 0.58 -24.24 9.00
CA GLU A 178 1.85 -23.54 8.73
C GLU A 178 1.80 -22.58 7.55
N GLN A 179 1.25 -23.00 6.42
CA GLN A 179 1.14 -22.15 5.23
C GLN A 179 0.30 -20.90 5.48
N GLN A 180 -0.81 -21.03 6.23
CA GLN A 180 -1.68 -19.90 6.56
C GLN A 180 -1.00 -18.98 7.57
N PHE A 181 -0.35 -19.55 8.59
CA PHE A 181 0.42 -18.82 9.58
C PHE A 181 1.51 -17.97 8.92
N GLU A 182 2.36 -18.58 8.09
CA GLU A 182 3.47 -17.88 7.42
C GLU A 182 2.96 -16.77 6.48
N ARG A 183 1.85 -16.99 5.77
CA ARG A 183 1.25 -15.95 4.92
C ARG A 183 0.88 -14.71 5.72
N TYR A 184 0.18 -14.86 6.85
CA TYR A 184 -0.17 -13.72 7.71
C TYR A 184 1.08 -13.12 8.37
N TYR A 185 1.97 -13.96 8.90
CA TYR A 185 3.20 -13.51 9.54
C TYR A 185 4.05 -12.63 8.61
N MET A 186 4.27 -13.08 7.36
CA MET A 186 5.03 -12.32 6.36
C MET A 186 4.30 -11.05 5.93
N SER A 187 2.98 -11.10 5.76
CA SER A 187 2.17 -9.92 5.43
C SER A 187 2.25 -8.83 6.50
N ILE A 188 2.05 -9.18 7.77
CA ILE A 188 2.14 -8.25 8.91
C ILE A 188 3.56 -7.71 9.04
N GLY A 189 4.57 -8.60 8.96
CA GLY A 189 5.98 -8.21 9.05
C GLY A 189 6.39 -7.27 7.92
N GLY A 190 5.94 -7.55 6.69
CA GLY A 190 6.16 -6.70 5.53
C GLY A 190 5.50 -5.34 5.66
N LEU A 191 4.24 -5.29 6.11
CA LEU A 191 3.53 -4.03 6.33
C LEU A 191 4.24 -3.18 7.40
N ARG A 192 4.63 -3.80 8.51
CA ARG A 192 5.40 -3.14 9.58
C ARG A 192 6.76 -2.65 9.07
N GLY A 193 7.46 -3.45 8.29
CA GLY A 193 8.74 -3.07 7.67
C GLY A 193 8.59 -1.83 6.78
N ASN A 194 7.58 -1.83 5.90
CA ASN A 194 7.29 -0.68 5.06
C ASN A 194 6.93 0.56 5.88
N MET A 195 6.08 0.42 6.89
CA MET A 195 5.65 1.51 7.79
C MET A 195 6.84 2.20 8.46
N LEU A 196 7.85 1.43 8.88
CA LEU A 196 9.08 1.98 9.43
C LEU A 196 9.94 2.64 8.36
N SER A 197 10.07 2.03 7.18
CA SER A 197 10.91 2.57 6.09
C SER A 197 10.37 3.84 5.44
N THR A 198 9.06 4.02 5.36
CA THR A 198 8.42 5.20 4.77
C THR A 198 8.07 6.27 5.81
N GLY A 199 8.30 5.97 7.09
CA GLY A 199 8.01 6.89 8.18
C GLY A 199 6.55 7.31 8.24
N LEU A 200 5.60 6.35 8.19
CA LEU A 200 4.18 6.62 8.39
C LEU A 200 3.97 7.53 9.62
N LYS A 201 3.07 8.50 9.56
CA LYS A 201 2.85 9.47 10.66
C LYS A 201 1.69 9.10 11.57
N ASP A 202 0.66 8.45 11.04
CA ASP A 202 -0.54 8.08 11.79
C ASP A 202 -0.20 7.09 12.92
N ARG A 203 -0.41 7.54 14.17
CA ARG A 203 -0.11 6.74 15.37
C ARG A 203 -1.08 5.58 15.56
N ARG A 204 -2.35 5.77 15.21
CA ARG A 204 -3.38 4.75 15.39
C ARG A 204 -3.13 3.55 14.49
N ILE A 205 -2.79 3.80 13.22
CA ILE A 205 -2.41 2.73 12.29
C ILE A 205 -1.17 1.99 12.79
N LYS A 206 -0.16 2.73 13.29
CA LYS A 206 1.04 2.12 13.90
C LYS A 206 0.70 1.19 15.06
N ASP A 207 -0.10 1.65 16.00
CA ASP A 207 -0.46 0.88 17.20
C ASP A 207 -1.15 -0.43 16.84
N ILE A 208 -2.05 -0.41 15.84
CA ILE A 208 -2.73 -1.62 15.34
C ILE A 208 -1.72 -2.59 14.70
N VAL A 209 -0.84 -2.10 13.83
CA VAL A 209 0.17 -2.92 13.13
C VAL A 209 1.17 -3.52 14.12
N ASP A 210 1.64 -2.73 15.09
CA ASP A 210 2.56 -3.20 16.13
C ASP A 210 1.90 -4.23 17.05
N THR A 211 0.62 -4.05 17.41
CA THR A 211 -0.14 -5.05 18.17
C THR A 211 -0.26 -6.37 17.39
N ALA A 212 -0.65 -6.31 16.12
CA ALA A 212 -0.73 -7.50 15.27
C ALA A 212 0.63 -8.20 15.13
N TRP A 213 1.72 -7.43 15.04
CA TRP A 213 3.08 -7.96 14.98
C TRP A 213 3.53 -8.62 16.29
N GLN A 214 3.18 -8.04 17.44
CA GLN A 214 3.44 -8.63 18.76
C GLN A 214 2.70 -9.96 18.92
N VAL A 215 1.44 -10.05 18.49
CA VAL A 215 0.67 -11.30 18.46
C VAL A 215 1.34 -12.33 17.56
N ALA A 216 1.72 -11.95 16.32
CA ALA A 216 2.35 -12.85 15.35
C ALA A 216 3.70 -13.40 15.83
N THR A 217 4.54 -12.55 16.42
CA THR A 217 5.85 -12.96 16.97
C THR A 217 5.70 -13.84 18.20
N SER A 218 4.73 -13.56 19.08
CA SER A 218 4.42 -14.41 20.23
C SER A 218 3.91 -15.78 19.80
N ALA A 219 2.99 -15.83 18.83
CA ALA A 219 2.50 -17.07 18.24
C ALA A 219 3.63 -17.91 17.61
N ARG A 220 4.58 -17.26 16.93
CA ARG A 220 5.77 -17.95 16.38
C ARG A 220 6.63 -18.59 17.47
N ARG A 221 6.83 -17.89 18.60
CA ARG A 221 7.57 -18.44 19.76
C ARG A 221 6.86 -19.65 20.36
N LEU A 222 5.54 -19.60 20.50
CA LEU A 222 4.74 -20.74 20.97
C LEU A 222 4.90 -21.97 20.06
N ARG A 223 4.94 -21.77 18.73
CA ARG A 223 5.17 -22.86 17.76
C ARG A 223 6.57 -23.46 17.84
N GLN A 224 7.58 -22.65 18.18
CA GLN A 224 8.97 -23.11 18.37
C GLN A 224 9.18 -23.83 19.71
N HIS A 225 8.39 -23.46 20.72
CA HIS A 225 8.43 -24.06 22.05
C HIS A 225 7.05 -24.57 22.46
N PRO A 226 6.52 -25.61 21.78
CA PRO A 226 5.15 -26.05 21.97
C PRO A 226 4.86 -26.51 23.41
N HIS A 227 5.86 -26.94 24.19
CA HIS A 227 5.68 -27.26 25.60
C HIS A 227 7.00 -27.31 26.40
N THR A 228 7.14 -26.41 27.36
CA THR A 228 7.68 -26.75 28.70
C THR A 228 6.56 -26.95 29.73
N ALA A 229 5.30 -26.67 29.39
CA ALA A 229 4.16 -26.74 30.32
C ALA A 229 3.57 -28.16 30.50
N ASP A 230 3.62 -29.06 29.50
CA ASP A 230 3.02 -30.40 29.62
C ASP A 230 3.85 -31.38 30.46
N ALA A 231 5.15 -31.10 30.64
CA ALA A 231 6.04 -31.97 31.40
C ALA A 231 5.81 -31.89 32.93
N ALA A 232 5.20 -30.80 33.42
CA ALA A 232 4.87 -30.63 34.84
C ALA A 232 3.52 -31.24 35.22
N GLN A 233 2.56 -31.27 34.29
CA GLN A 233 1.21 -31.79 34.53
C GLN A 233 1.16 -33.34 34.52
N ARG A 234 2.08 -34.02 33.83
CA ARG A 234 2.17 -35.49 33.79
C ARG A 234 2.98 -36.13 34.93
N ARG A 235 3.44 -35.32 35.90
CA ARG A 235 4.18 -35.77 37.09
C ARG A 235 3.38 -35.62 38.39
N ARG A 236 2.06 -35.43 38.30
CA ARG A 236 1.14 -35.42 39.45
C ARG A 236 0.13 -36.54 39.33
#